data_AF-A0A7V0ZGX2-F1
#
_entry.id   AF-A0A7V0ZGX2-F1
#
_cell.length_a   1.000
_cell.length_b   1.000
_cell.length_c   1.000
_cell.angle_alpha   90.00
_cell.angle_beta   90.00
_cell.angle_gamma   90.00
#
_symmetry.space_group_name_H-M   'P 1'
#
loop_
_entity.id
_entity.type
_entity.pdbx_description
1 polymer ?
#
loop_
_entity_poly.entity_id
_entity_poly.type
_entity_poly.pdbx_seq_one_letter_code
_entity_poly.pdbx_strand_id
1 'polypeptide(L)'
;MILLSSIIEEFEDRFFGKYKNAVLPGHRKALWAMKRCRTKFSPQMLAACTNGECSNRICIPHSCGHRSCPHCQNHESWQWIENQMNKQLPAQYYLLTFTLPKQLRKIAWKNQKLVYSLFFLCVKEVLETFTNHDKKLQGTAGFTMVMHTNSRALGYHPHIHVVMPGACVNRKTKSWCVKKAKYLFNHEALSIVFRAKLLKKMVDNNLQIPGRCPTKWVVDCKNVGKGNTALIYLGRYLYRGV
;
A
#
# COMPACT_ATOMS: atom_id res chain seq x y z
N MET A 1 27.46 -6.78 13.59
CA MET A 1 26.07 -6.48 13.19
C MET A 1 25.29 -7.79 13.19
N ILE A 2 24.27 -7.94 14.03
CA ILE A 2 23.47 -9.17 14.07
C ILE A 2 22.55 -9.20 12.85
N LEU A 3 22.55 -10.30 12.09
CA LEU A 3 21.66 -10.48 10.95
C LEU A 3 20.25 -10.82 11.43
N LEU A 4 19.21 -10.30 10.75
CA LEU A 4 17.83 -10.68 11.05
C LEU A 4 17.60 -12.19 10.94
N SER A 5 18.30 -12.86 10.01
CA SER A 5 18.28 -14.32 9.88
C SER A 5 18.73 -15.03 11.15
N SER A 6 19.79 -14.54 11.81
CA SER A 6 20.29 -15.08 13.08
C SER A 6 19.28 -14.91 14.22
N ILE A 7 18.62 -13.75 14.29
CA ILE A 7 17.55 -13.50 15.29
C ILE A 7 16.37 -14.46 15.07
N ILE A 8 15.98 -14.68 13.82
CA ILE A 8 14.88 -15.61 13.52
C ILE A 8 15.28 -17.04 13.90
N GLU A 9 16.49 -17.48 13.53
CA GLU A 9 17.00 -18.81 13.90
C GLU A 9 16.97 -19.05 15.42
N GLU A 10 17.39 -18.06 16.21
CA GLU A 10 17.47 -18.19 17.66
C GLU A 10 16.10 -18.19 18.35
N PHE A 11 15.13 -17.41 17.86
CA PHE A 11 13.89 -17.14 18.58
C PHE A 11 12.60 -17.68 17.93
N GLU A 12 12.67 -18.30 16.74
CA GLU A 12 11.46 -18.71 16.00
C GLU A 12 10.57 -19.70 16.77
N ASP A 13 11.15 -20.69 17.43
CA ASP A 13 10.40 -21.71 18.16
C ASP A 13 9.64 -21.09 19.34
N ARG A 14 10.31 -20.21 20.10
CA ARG A 14 9.68 -19.47 21.20
C ARG A 14 8.58 -18.54 20.69
N PHE A 15 8.80 -17.89 19.55
CA PHE A 15 7.81 -17.03 18.90
C PHE A 15 6.57 -17.84 18.49
N PHE A 16 6.74 -18.97 17.79
CA PHE A 16 5.62 -19.80 17.36
C PHE A 16 4.92 -20.48 18.54
N GLY A 17 5.64 -20.88 19.59
CA GLY A 17 5.06 -21.40 20.82
C GLY A 17 4.14 -20.38 21.50
N LYS A 18 4.61 -19.13 21.65
CA LYS A 18 3.83 -18.05 22.28
C LYS A 18 2.63 -17.60 21.45
N TYR A 19 2.77 -17.50 20.12
CA TYR A 19 1.77 -16.92 19.23
C TYR A 19 1.05 -17.93 18.33
N LYS A 20 1.03 -19.21 18.70
CA LYS A 20 0.50 -20.32 17.88
C LYS A 20 -0.87 -20.06 17.23
N ASN A 21 -1.78 -19.39 17.94
CA ASN A 21 -3.15 -19.11 17.49
C ASN A 21 -3.31 -17.78 16.72
N ALA A 22 -2.27 -16.95 16.65
CA ALA A 22 -2.31 -15.61 16.03
C ALA A 22 -1.48 -15.53 14.73
N VAL A 23 -0.54 -16.46 14.53
CA VAL A 23 0.35 -16.48 13.36
C VAL A 23 -0.40 -17.02 12.14
N LEU A 24 -0.59 -16.16 11.14
CA LEU A 24 -1.17 -16.54 9.85
C LEU A 24 -0.16 -17.29 8.97
N PRO A 25 -0.60 -18.10 7.99
CA PRO A 25 0.28 -18.76 7.02
C PRO A 25 1.25 -17.79 6.32
N GLY A 26 0.78 -16.58 6.00
CA GLY A 26 1.62 -15.52 5.42
C GLY A 26 2.76 -15.06 6.32
N HIS A 27 2.55 -15.04 7.64
CA HIS A 27 3.60 -14.68 8.61
C HIS A 27 4.69 -15.76 8.66
N ARG A 28 4.30 -17.05 8.63
CA ARG A 28 5.26 -18.18 8.58
C ARG A 28 6.10 -18.13 7.31
N LYS A 29 5.46 -17.90 6.16
CA LYS A 29 6.14 -17.74 4.87
C LYS A 29 7.13 -16.57 4.88
N ALA A 30 6.74 -15.44 5.48
CA ALA A 30 7.61 -14.28 5.63
C ALA A 30 8.83 -14.58 6.50
N LEU A 31 8.64 -15.17 7.69
CA LEU A 31 9.72 -15.54 8.59
C LEU A 31 10.69 -16.52 7.94
N TRP A 32 10.18 -17.57 7.28
CA TRP A 32 11.01 -18.53 6.58
C TRP A 32 11.86 -17.88 5.46
N ALA A 33 11.27 -16.97 4.68
CA ALA A 33 12.01 -16.27 3.63
C ALA A 33 13.09 -15.35 4.21
N MET A 34 12.82 -14.67 5.33
CA MET A 34 13.79 -13.81 6.01
C MET A 34 14.91 -14.62 6.68
N LYS A 35 14.60 -15.77 7.28
CA LYS A 35 15.56 -16.70 7.88
C LYS A 35 16.67 -17.12 6.91
N ARG A 36 16.30 -17.39 5.66
CA ARG A 36 17.25 -17.84 4.62
C ARG A 36 17.91 -16.71 3.84
N CYS A 37 17.41 -15.48 3.98
CA CYS A 37 17.84 -14.34 3.18
C CYS A 37 19.34 -14.05 3.34
N ARG A 38 20.07 -13.98 2.22
CA ARG A 38 21.52 -13.69 2.19
C ARG A 38 22.35 -14.63 3.07
N THR A 39 21.97 -15.90 3.12
CA THR A 39 22.71 -16.96 3.83
C THR A 39 23.22 -18.00 2.84
N LYS A 40 24.00 -18.99 3.32
CA LYS A 40 24.37 -20.17 2.52
C LYS A 40 23.17 -20.98 2.01
N PHE A 41 21.97 -20.76 2.57
CA PHE A 41 20.74 -21.45 2.18
C PHE A 41 19.92 -20.69 1.12
N SER A 42 20.34 -19.48 0.72
CA SER A 42 19.75 -18.79 -0.44
C SER A 42 20.43 -19.20 -1.75
N PRO A 43 19.78 -19.04 -2.92
CA PRO A 43 20.47 -19.11 -4.21
C PRO A 43 21.74 -18.23 -4.19
N GLN A 44 22.80 -18.67 -4.85
CA GLN A 44 24.08 -17.98 -4.86
C GLN A 44 24.49 -17.62 -6.28
N MET A 45 25.07 -16.43 -6.44
CA MET A 45 25.74 -16.03 -7.66
C MET A 45 27.24 -16.16 -7.45
N LEU A 46 27.90 -16.88 -8.34
CA LEU A 46 29.36 -16.91 -8.41
C LEU A 46 29.82 -15.69 -9.20
N ALA A 47 30.44 -14.72 -8.54
CA ALA A 47 31.10 -13.60 -9.20
C ALA A 47 32.60 -13.91 -9.32
N ALA A 48 33.14 -13.74 -10.53
CA ALA A 48 34.55 -13.89 -10.82
C ALA A 48 35.14 -12.53 -11.25
N CYS A 49 36.43 -12.34 -10.99
CA CYS A 49 37.15 -11.17 -11.51
C CYS A 49 37.12 -11.19 -13.05
N THR A 50 36.94 -10.02 -13.67
CA THR A 50 36.99 -9.88 -15.14
C THR A 50 38.42 -9.89 -15.68
N ASN A 51 39.44 -9.74 -14.82
CA ASN A 51 40.84 -9.92 -15.21
C ASN A 51 41.15 -11.42 -15.34
N GLY A 52 41.59 -11.85 -16.53
CA GLY A 52 41.91 -13.25 -16.84
C GLY A 52 43.07 -13.84 -16.02
N GLU A 53 43.92 -13.01 -15.42
CA GLU A 53 45.01 -13.44 -14.54
C GLU A 53 44.57 -13.60 -13.07
N CYS A 54 43.36 -13.14 -12.73
CA CYS A 54 42.85 -13.20 -11.36
C CYS A 54 41.89 -14.39 -11.18
N SER A 55 42.30 -15.38 -10.39
CA SER A 55 41.49 -16.56 -10.05
C SER A 55 40.47 -16.31 -8.93
N ASN A 56 40.34 -15.08 -8.44
CA ASN A 56 39.46 -14.75 -7.32
C ASN A 56 37.98 -14.94 -7.70
N ARG A 57 37.26 -15.68 -6.85
CA ARG A 57 35.83 -15.96 -6.99
C ARG A 57 35.14 -15.77 -5.65
N ILE A 58 33.97 -15.15 -5.67
CA ILE A 58 33.14 -14.97 -4.48
C ILE A 58 31.73 -15.49 -4.74
N CYS A 59 31.18 -16.22 -3.76
CA CYS A 59 29.77 -16.60 -3.76
C CYS A 59 28.95 -15.52 -3.07
N ILE A 60 28.08 -14.87 -3.81
CA ILE A 60 27.20 -13.81 -3.30
C ILE A 60 25.82 -14.42 -3.04
N PRO A 61 25.35 -14.49 -1.79
CA PRO A 61 24.05 -15.05 -1.47
C PRO A 61 22.92 -14.08 -1.84
N HIS A 62 21.87 -14.58 -2.49
CA HIS A 62 20.77 -13.78 -3.00
C HIS A 62 19.85 -13.25 -1.88
N SER A 63 19.24 -12.10 -2.19
CA SER A 63 18.16 -11.54 -1.41
C SER A 63 16.91 -12.43 -1.53
N CYS A 64 16.12 -12.60 -0.46
CA CYS A 64 14.91 -13.43 -0.53
C CYS A 64 13.75 -12.78 -1.30
N GLY A 65 13.85 -11.48 -1.61
CA GLY A 65 12.82 -10.73 -2.32
C GLY A 65 11.47 -10.62 -1.60
N HIS A 66 11.33 -11.14 -0.39
CA HIS A 66 10.06 -11.10 0.33
C HIS A 66 9.77 -9.66 0.79
N ARG A 67 8.53 -9.17 0.55
CA ARG A 67 8.17 -7.78 0.86
C ARG A 67 8.40 -7.39 2.32
N SER A 68 8.20 -8.31 3.26
CA SER A 68 8.44 -8.04 4.69
C SER A 68 9.93 -8.06 5.10
N CYS A 69 10.84 -8.41 4.20
CA CYS A 69 12.27 -8.45 4.52
C CYS A 69 12.87 -7.04 4.49
N PRO A 70 13.44 -6.52 5.59
CA PRO A 70 13.94 -5.15 5.65
C PRO A 70 15.21 -4.93 4.80
N HIS A 71 15.92 -6.02 4.43
CA HIS A 71 17.15 -6.01 3.62
C HIS A 71 16.90 -6.15 2.11
N CYS A 72 15.67 -6.45 1.69
CA CYS A 72 15.33 -6.70 0.29
C CYS A 72 14.52 -5.54 -0.29
N GLN A 73 14.26 -5.61 -1.60
CA GLN A 73 13.25 -4.80 -2.29
C GLN A 73 13.51 -3.29 -2.35
N ASN A 74 14.65 -2.79 -1.86
CA ASN A 74 14.98 -1.37 -1.94
C ASN A 74 15.11 -0.90 -3.40
N HIS A 75 15.80 -1.67 -4.24
CA HIS A 75 15.96 -1.33 -5.66
C HIS A 75 14.61 -1.30 -6.40
N GLU A 76 13.80 -2.35 -6.24
CA GLU A 76 12.44 -2.44 -6.81
C GLU A 76 11.54 -1.26 -6.36
N SER A 77 11.59 -0.91 -5.06
CA SER A 77 10.90 0.27 -4.54
C SER A 77 11.32 1.55 -5.27
N TRP A 78 12.62 1.76 -5.49
CA TRP A 78 13.13 2.96 -6.16
C TRP A 78 12.76 2.98 -7.64
N GLN A 79 12.92 1.87 -8.35
CA GLN A 79 12.46 1.75 -9.74
C GLN A 79 10.98 2.08 -9.88
N TRP A 80 10.14 1.59 -8.97
CA TRP A 80 8.71 1.92 -8.98
C TRP A 80 8.46 3.41 -8.75
N ILE A 81 9.16 4.03 -7.78
CA ILE A 81 9.06 5.46 -7.48
C ILE A 81 9.45 6.29 -8.72
N GLU A 82 10.59 6.01 -9.33
CA GLU A 82 11.06 6.68 -10.54
C GLU A 82 10.05 6.56 -11.67
N ASN A 83 9.51 5.35 -11.88
CA ASN A 83 8.46 5.12 -12.88
C ASN A 83 7.18 5.93 -12.62
N GLN A 84 6.80 6.16 -11.36
CA GLN A 84 5.64 7.01 -11.05
C GLN A 84 5.98 8.50 -11.23
N MET A 85 7.19 8.91 -10.86
CA MET A 85 7.65 10.29 -11.06
C MET A 85 7.71 10.66 -12.55
N ASN A 86 8.16 9.74 -13.40
CA ASN A 86 8.19 9.93 -14.85
C ASN A 86 6.79 10.01 -15.49
N LYS A 87 5.75 9.57 -14.79
CA LYS A 87 4.34 9.63 -15.23
C LYS A 87 3.58 10.82 -14.62
N GLN A 88 4.27 11.74 -13.96
CA GLN A 88 3.62 12.89 -13.34
C GLN A 88 2.99 13.80 -14.38
N LEU A 89 1.78 14.26 -14.06
CA LEU A 89 1.00 15.16 -14.89
C LEU A 89 1.22 16.61 -14.43
N PRO A 90 1.10 17.60 -15.33
CA PRO A 90 1.27 19.02 -14.99
C PRO A 90 0.08 19.57 -14.20
N ALA A 91 -0.09 19.11 -12.96
CA ALA A 91 -1.18 19.47 -12.06
C ALA A 91 -0.71 19.49 -10.59
N GLN A 92 -1.52 20.11 -9.72
CA GLN A 92 -1.35 19.92 -8.28
C GLN A 92 -1.81 18.52 -7.88
N TYR A 93 -1.11 17.89 -6.95
CA TYR A 93 -1.43 16.58 -6.41
C TYR A 93 -2.01 16.68 -5.01
N TYR A 94 -2.85 15.70 -4.69
CA TYR A 94 -3.51 15.57 -3.41
C TYR A 94 -3.32 14.15 -2.89
N LEU A 95 -3.00 14.06 -1.60
CA LEU A 95 -2.95 12.81 -0.86
C LEU A 95 -4.27 12.65 -0.11
N LEU A 96 -5.08 11.68 -0.53
CA LEU A 96 -6.30 11.31 0.17
C LEU A 96 -6.03 10.07 1.03
N THR A 97 -6.63 9.99 2.20
CA THR A 97 -6.52 8.82 3.07
C THR A 97 -7.90 8.36 3.50
N PHE A 98 -8.29 7.16 3.11
CA PHE A 98 -9.54 6.52 3.53
C PHE A 98 -9.22 5.51 4.61
N THR A 99 -9.87 5.59 5.78
CA THR A 99 -9.56 4.73 6.92
C THR A 99 -10.72 3.79 7.24
N LEU A 100 -10.42 2.50 7.43
CA LEU A 100 -11.41 1.53 7.88
C LEU A 100 -11.65 1.69 9.41
N PRO A 101 -12.90 1.92 9.84
CA PRO A 101 -13.23 2.04 11.27
C PRO A 101 -12.87 0.79 12.06
N LYS A 102 -12.49 0.98 13.33
CA LYS A 102 -12.08 -0.10 14.27
C LYS A 102 -13.06 -1.27 14.29
N GLN A 103 -14.36 -0.98 14.22
CA GLN A 103 -15.47 -1.93 14.31
C GLN A 103 -15.49 -2.90 13.13
N LEU A 104 -15.04 -2.47 11.94
CA LEU A 104 -14.98 -3.31 10.75
C LEU A 104 -13.68 -4.11 10.65
N ARG A 105 -12.66 -3.80 11.46
CA ARG A 105 -11.35 -4.43 11.37
C ARG A 105 -11.38 -5.92 11.66
N LYS A 106 -12.20 -6.39 12.60
CA LYS A 106 -12.32 -7.83 12.89
C LYS A 106 -12.83 -8.60 11.65
N ILE A 107 -13.78 -8.03 10.93
CA ILE A 107 -14.33 -8.63 9.69
C ILE A 107 -13.28 -8.59 8.58
N ALA A 108 -12.58 -7.45 8.43
CA ALA A 108 -11.50 -7.31 7.48
C ALA A 108 -10.36 -8.31 7.73
N TRP A 109 -9.98 -8.52 8.99
CA TRP A 109 -8.95 -9.47 9.37
C TRP A 109 -9.30 -10.91 8.99
N LYS A 110 -10.58 -11.30 9.15
CA LYS A 110 -11.06 -12.64 8.77
C LYS A 110 -11.26 -12.82 7.27
N ASN A 111 -11.48 -11.73 6.53
CA ASN A 111 -11.87 -11.75 5.11
C ASN A 111 -10.95 -10.85 4.27
N GLN A 112 -9.64 -10.89 4.52
CA GLN A 112 -8.67 -9.91 4.00
C GLN A 112 -8.78 -9.71 2.50
N LYS A 113 -8.72 -10.79 1.71
CA LYS A 113 -8.78 -10.72 0.24
C LYS A 113 -10.04 -9.99 -0.23
N LEU A 114 -11.22 -10.44 0.23
CA LEU A 114 -12.50 -9.86 -0.14
C LEU A 114 -12.62 -8.40 0.31
N VAL A 115 -12.43 -8.12 1.60
CA VAL A 115 -12.65 -6.79 2.16
C VAL A 115 -11.68 -5.76 1.58
N TYR A 116 -10.41 -6.13 1.37
CA TYR A 116 -9.44 -5.23 0.76
C TYR A 116 -9.76 -4.94 -0.71
N SER A 117 -10.19 -5.95 -1.48
CA SER A 117 -10.68 -5.74 -2.85
C SER A 117 -11.90 -4.81 -2.89
N LEU A 118 -12.89 -5.02 -2.01
CA LEU A 118 -14.05 -4.13 -1.90
C LEU A 118 -13.66 -2.72 -1.48
N PHE A 119 -12.66 -2.57 -0.61
CA PHE A 119 -12.15 -1.28 -0.17
C PHE A 119 -11.53 -0.50 -1.33
N PHE A 120 -10.65 -1.12 -2.13
CA PHE A 120 -10.09 -0.50 -3.34
C PHE A 120 -11.16 -0.09 -4.35
N LEU A 121 -12.12 -1.00 -4.63
CA LEU A 121 -13.23 -0.71 -5.55
C LEU A 121 -14.09 0.45 -5.06
N CYS A 122 -14.41 0.46 -3.76
CA CYS A 122 -15.18 1.54 -3.16
C CYS A 122 -14.47 2.90 -3.27
N VAL A 123 -13.17 2.96 -2.95
CA VAL A 123 -12.39 4.20 -3.04
C VAL A 123 -12.34 4.70 -4.48
N LYS A 124 -12.09 3.80 -5.44
CA LYS A 124 -12.13 4.13 -6.88
C LYS A 124 -13.46 4.76 -7.28
N GLU A 125 -14.58 4.09 -6.97
CA GLU A 125 -15.93 4.56 -7.34
C GLU A 125 -16.28 5.89 -6.68
N VAL A 126 -15.89 6.10 -5.41
CA VAL A 126 -16.08 7.38 -4.71
C VAL A 126 -15.35 8.47 -5.47
N LEU A 127 -14.07 8.30 -5.77
CA LEU A 127 -13.29 9.32 -6.46
C LEU A 127 -13.79 9.60 -7.88
N GLU A 128 -14.18 8.57 -8.62
CA GLU A 128 -14.80 8.72 -9.94
C GLU A 128 -16.11 9.51 -9.87
N THR A 129 -16.96 9.20 -8.88
CA THR A 129 -18.21 9.93 -8.65
C THR A 129 -17.94 11.41 -8.37
N PHE A 130 -16.99 11.72 -7.49
CA PHE A 130 -16.66 13.09 -7.12
C PHE A 130 -16.01 13.87 -8.27
N THR A 131 -15.11 13.26 -9.03
CA THR A 131 -14.51 13.88 -10.21
C THR A 131 -15.57 14.23 -11.26
N ASN A 132 -16.50 13.33 -11.52
CA ASN A 132 -17.54 13.54 -12.54
C ASN A 132 -18.52 14.66 -12.16
N HIS A 133 -18.83 14.84 -10.87
CA HIS A 133 -19.75 15.88 -10.41
C HIS A 133 -19.05 17.20 -10.02
N ASP A 134 -17.72 17.25 -10.03
CA ASP A 134 -16.98 18.47 -9.75
C ASP A 134 -17.03 19.43 -10.94
N LYS A 135 -17.43 20.69 -10.69
CA LYS A 135 -17.60 21.73 -11.72
C LYS A 135 -16.34 21.99 -12.58
N LYS A 136 -15.14 21.64 -12.12
CA LYS A 136 -13.87 21.88 -12.84
C LYS A 136 -13.25 20.64 -13.47
N LEU A 137 -13.64 19.43 -13.05
CA LEU A 137 -13.01 18.19 -13.50
C LEU A 137 -13.87 17.46 -14.55
N GLN A 138 -15.09 17.03 -14.20
CA GLN A 138 -16.08 16.44 -15.13
C GLN A 138 -15.51 15.42 -16.14
N GLY A 139 -14.59 14.55 -15.71
CA GLY A 139 -13.87 13.66 -16.61
C GLY A 139 -13.26 12.43 -15.93
N THR A 140 -12.46 11.69 -16.69
CA THR A 140 -11.76 10.49 -16.20
C THR A 140 -10.47 10.89 -15.48
N ALA A 141 -10.45 10.74 -14.16
CA ALA A 141 -9.25 10.93 -13.35
C ALA A 141 -8.36 9.66 -13.33
N GLY A 142 -7.05 9.86 -13.24
CA GLY A 142 -6.10 8.80 -12.90
C GLY A 142 -5.55 9.04 -11.49
N PHE A 143 -5.27 7.96 -10.74
CA PHE A 143 -4.70 8.05 -9.41
C PHE A 143 -4.00 6.75 -9.02
N THR A 144 -3.06 6.83 -8.08
CA THR A 144 -2.36 5.67 -7.51
C THR A 144 -2.91 5.40 -6.11
N MET A 145 -3.34 4.17 -5.85
CA MET A 145 -3.85 3.74 -4.54
C MET A 145 -2.90 2.74 -3.89
N VAL A 146 -2.58 2.94 -2.61
CA VAL A 146 -1.73 2.05 -1.83
C VAL A 146 -2.40 1.73 -0.50
N MET A 147 -2.53 0.45 -0.18
CA MET A 147 -3.13 -0.01 1.07
C MET A 147 -2.05 -0.24 2.12
N HIS A 148 -2.27 0.34 3.30
CA HIS A 148 -1.53 0.06 4.51
C HIS A 148 -2.45 -0.66 5.49
N THR A 149 -1.90 -1.64 6.23
CA THR A 149 -2.68 -2.45 7.17
C THR A 149 -2.35 -2.19 8.63
N ASN A 150 -1.35 -1.34 8.91
CA ASN A 150 -0.85 -1.07 10.25
C ASN A 150 -0.74 0.44 10.49
N SER A 151 -0.90 0.85 11.74
CA SER A 151 -0.56 2.20 12.19
C SER A 151 0.95 2.33 12.44
N ARG A 152 1.42 3.54 12.73
CA ARG A 152 2.81 3.78 13.17
C ARG A 152 3.20 2.95 14.40
N ALA A 153 2.25 2.67 15.29
CA ALA A 153 2.44 1.81 16.45
C ALA A 153 2.26 0.31 16.13
N LEU A 154 2.32 -0.06 14.85
CA LEU A 154 2.18 -1.42 14.31
C LEU A 154 0.84 -2.12 14.60
N GLY A 155 -0.13 -1.41 15.16
CA GLY A 155 -1.47 -1.94 15.40
C GLY A 155 -2.28 -2.05 14.10
N TYR A 156 -3.11 -3.09 13.99
CA TYR A 156 -3.93 -3.32 12.79
C TYR A 156 -4.89 -2.15 12.53
N HIS A 157 -4.68 -1.47 11.40
CA HIS A 157 -5.31 -0.23 10.99
C HIS A 157 -5.37 -0.14 9.46
N PRO A 158 -6.28 -0.88 8.79
CA PRO A 158 -6.43 -0.79 7.34
C PRO A 158 -6.81 0.62 6.87
N HIS A 159 -6.04 1.16 5.95
CA HIS A 159 -6.30 2.42 5.29
C HIS A 159 -5.73 2.42 3.87
N ILE A 160 -6.34 3.19 2.98
CA ILE A 160 -5.87 3.39 1.61
C ILE A 160 -5.41 4.83 1.48
N HIS A 161 -4.16 5.01 1.10
CA HIS A 161 -3.65 6.28 0.61
C HIS A 161 -3.86 6.37 -0.90
N VAL A 162 -4.27 7.53 -1.37
CA VAL A 162 -4.46 7.81 -2.79
C VAL A 162 -3.68 9.06 -3.17
N VAL A 163 -2.78 8.94 -4.15
CA VAL A 163 -2.11 10.07 -4.78
C VAL A 163 -2.86 10.39 -6.07
N MET A 164 -3.51 11.55 -6.10
CA MET A 164 -4.39 11.97 -7.18
C MET A 164 -4.00 13.37 -7.67
N PRO A 165 -3.71 13.57 -8.97
CA PRO A 165 -3.65 14.90 -9.55
C PRO A 165 -5.05 15.52 -9.49
N GLY A 166 -5.13 16.81 -9.19
CA GLY A 166 -6.33 17.62 -9.40
C GLY A 166 -6.51 17.93 -10.87
N ALA A 167 -6.52 16.90 -11.70
CA ALA A 167 -6.74 16.99 -13.11
C ALA A 167 -7.34 15.70 -13.65
N CYS A 168 -8.03 15.80 -14.78
CA CYS A 168 -8.62 14.68 -15.47
C CYS A 168 -8.77 14.96 -16.96
N VAL A 169 -9.06 13.92 -17.73
CA VAL A 169 -9.35 14.02 -19.16
C VAL A 169 -10.85 13.89 -19.37
N ASN A 170 -11.48 14.91 -19.92
CA ASN A 170 -12.85 14.77 -20.42
C ASN A 170 -12.80 14.14 -21.82
N ARG A 171 -13.21 12.88 -21.92
CA ARG A 171 -13.16 12.11 -23.17
C ARG A 171 -14.15 12.59 -24.23
N LYS A 172 -15.26 13.24 -23.83
CA LYS A 172 -16.28 13.75 -24.75
C LYS A 172 -15.77 15.00 -25.46
N THR A 173 -15.25 15.95 -24.69
CA THR A 173 -14.71 17.23 -25.21
C THR A 173 -13.24 17.12 -25.62
N LYS A 174 -12.59 15.98 -25.39
CA LYS A 174 -11.14 15.75 -25.57
C LYS A 174 -10.27 16.80 -24.86
N SER A 175 -10.72 17.31 -23.71
CA SER A 175 -10.06 18.40 -23.00
C SER A 175 -9.33 17.95 -21.73
N TRP A 176 -8.22 18.63 -21.43
CA TRP A 176 -7.51 18.54 -20.16
C TRP A 176 -8.14 19.50 -19.15
N CYS A 177 -8.69 18.95 -18.06
CA CYS A 177 -9.41 19.71 -17.04
C CYS A 177 -8.58 19.75 -15.75
N VAL A 178 -8.43 20.93 -15.15
CA VAL A 178 -7.55 21.13 -13.97
C VAL A 178 -8.29 21.85 -12.85
N LYS A 179 -8.10 21.35 -11.63
CA LYS A 179 -8.55 21.95 -10.37
C LYS A 179 -7.37 22.25 -9.46
N LYS A 180 -7.10 23.54 -9.30
CA LYS A 180 -6.15 24.10 -8.33
C LYS A 180 -6.91 24.64 -7.11
N ALA A 181 -6.74 24.03 -5.94
CA ALA A 181 -7.45 24.39 -4.71
C ALA A 181 -6.68 23.94 -3.45
N LYS A 182 -7.09 24.42 -2.28
CA LYS A 182 -6.52 24.01 -0.99
C LYS A 182 -6.77 22.53 -0.69
N TYR A 183 -7.92 21.99 -1.12
CA TYR A 183 -8.29 20.58 -1.05
C TYR A 183 -8.96 20.16 -2.36
N LEU A 184 -8.86 18.87 -2.71
CA LEU A 184 -9.43 18.36 -3.95
C LEU A 184 -10.94 18.20 -3.85
N PHE A 185 -11.40 17.55 -2.79
CA PHE A 185 -12.82 17.33 -2.49
C PHE A 185 -13.09 17.59 -1.01
N ASN A 186 -14.33 17.90 -0.65
CA ASN A 186 -14.73 18.04 0.75
C ASN A 186 -14.62 16.67 1.44
N HIS A 187 -13.88 16.61 2.55
CA HIS A 187 -13.56 15.35 3.24
C HIS A 187 -14.77 14.73 3.95
N GLU A 188 -15.71 15.54 4.45
CA GLU A 188 -16.95 15.06 5.08
C GLU A 188 -17.86 14.41 4.04
N ALA A 189 -18.02 15.06 2.88
CA ALA A 189 -18.77 14.51 1.77
C ALA A 189 -18.16 13.18 1.29
N LEU A 190 -16.82 13.12 1.13
CA LEU A 190 -16.14 11.86 0.80
C LEU A 190 -16.42 10.78 1.85
N SER A 191 -16.35 11.13 3.14
CA SER A 191 -16.58 10.20 4.25
C SER A 191 -18.00 9.62 4.25
N ILE A 192 -19.03 10.45 4.02
CA ILE A 192 -20.43 10.02 3.94
C ILE A 192 -20.64 9.02 2.79
N VAL A 193 -20.18 9.36 1.58
CA VAL A 193 -20.37 8.52 0.39
C VAL A 193 -19.53 7.24 0.47
N PHE A 194 -18.30 7.34 0.96
CA PHE A 194 -17.42 6.19 1.22
C PHE A 194 -18.06 5.20 2.20
N ARG A 195 -18.57 5.69 3.34
CA ARG A 195 -19.28 4.85 4.31
C ARG A 195 -20.45 4.11 3.68
N ALA A 196 -21.34 4.84 3.00
CA ALA A 196 -22.52 4.26 2.39
C ALA A 196 -22.17 3.17 1.37
N LYS A 197 -21.24 3.47 0.45
CA LYS A 197 -20.82 2.53 -0.60
C LYS A 197 -20.10 1.30 -0.04
N LEU A 198 -19.17 1.47 0.92
CA LEU A 198 -18.43 0.33 1.45
C LEU A 198 -19.33 -0.60 2.25
N LEU A 199 -20.20 -0.05 3.11
CA LEU A 199 -21.15 -0.86 3.87
C LEU A 199 -22.10 -1.63 2.96
N LYS A 200 -22.65 -0.98 1.92
CA LYS A 200 -23.48 -1.64 0.91
C LYS A 200 -22.73 -2.80 0.26
N LYS A 201 -21.52 -2.56 -0.25
CA LYS A 201 -20.68 -3.62 -0.87
C LYS A 201 -20.41 -4.79 0.07
N MET A 202 -20.15 -4.51 1.35
CA MET A 202 -19.93 -5.57 2.34
C MET A 202 -21.19 -6.41 2.58
N VAL A 203 -22.36 -5.77 2.71
CA VAL A 203 -23.65 -6.46 2.86
C VAL A 203 -23.99 -7.27 1.61
N ASP A 204 -23.83 -6.70 0.42
CA ASP A 204 -24.05 -7.37 -0.87
C ASP A 204 -23.13 -8.60 -1.06
N ASN A 205 -22.02 -8.67 -0.31
CA ASN A 205 -21.10 -9.81 -0.28
C ASN A 205 -21.25 -10.67 1.00
N ASN A 206 -22.44 -10.65 1.62
CA ASN A 206 -22.81 -11.47 2.78
C ASN A 206 -21.93 -11.25 4.03
N LEU A 207 -21.28 -10.09 4.16
CA LEU A 207 -20.53 -9.76 5.37
C LEU A 207 -21.45 -9.13 6.41
N GLN A 208 -21.53 -9.76 7.59
CA GLN A 208 -22.33 -9.26 8.70
C GLN A 208 -21.70 -8.00 9.31
N ILE A 209 -22.33 -6.84 9.09
CA ILE A 209 -21.90 -5.57 9.65
C ILE A 209 -22.33 -5.48 11.13
N PRO A 210 -21.43 -5.07 12.05
CA PRO A 210 -21.81 -4.90 13.44
C PRO A 210 -22.75 -3.70 13.60
N GLY A 211 -23.82 -3.85 14.36
CA GLY A 211 -24.77 -2.76 14.63
C GLY A 211 -24.15 -1.51 15.28
N ARG A 212 -22.98 -1.65 15.92
CA ARG A 212 -22.20 -0.54 16.53
C ARG A 212 -21.27 0.19 15.55
N CYS A 213 -21.48 0.10 14.24
CA CYS A 213 -20.64 0.78 13.26
C CYS A 213 -20.80 2.31 13.38
N PRO A 214 -19.70 3.09 13.44
CA PRO A 214 -19.80 4.54 13.64
C PRO A 214 -20.45 5.23 12.44
N THR A 215 -21.12 6.35 12.71
CA THR A 215 -21.68 7.25 11.68
C THR A 215 -20.59 8.12 11.05
N LYS A 216 -19.66 8.62 11.85
CA LYS A 216 -18.51 9.43 11.40
C LYS A 216 -17.34 8.53 11.00
N TRP A 217 -16.96 8.58 9.73
CA TRP A 217 -15.76 7.89 9.20
C TRP A 217 -14.66 8.90 8.91
N VAL A 218 -13.41 8.44 8.88
CA VAL A 218 -12.24 9.31 8.66
C VAL A 218 -11.80 9.21 7.21
N VAL A 219 -11.91 10.33 6.52
CA VAL A 219 -11.28 10.59 5.23
C VAL A 219 -10.49 11.88 5.36
N ASP A 220 -9.24 11.89 4.92
CA ASP A 220 -8.40 13.09 4.85
C ASP A 220 -8.09 13.44 3.39
N CYS A 221 -7.90 14.73 3.10
CA CYS A 221 -7.53 15.23 1.78
C CYS A 221 -6.56 16.40 1.92
N LYS A 222 -5.28 16.14 1.60
CA LYS A 222 -4.19 17.11 1.75
C LYS A 222 -3.58 17.46 0.41
N ASN A 223 -3.40 18.75 0.12
CA ASN A 223 -2.60 19.21 -1.01
C ASN A 223 -1.11 18.89 -0.74
N VAL A 224 -0.45 18.26 -1.71
CA VAL A 224 0.95 17.80 -1.62
C VAL A 224 1.82 18.36 -2.75
N GLY A 225 1.44 19.51 -3.31
CA GLY A 225 2.21 20.22 -4.33
C GLY A 225 2.31 19.41 -5.62
N LYS A 226 3.54 19.08 -6.05
CA LYS A 226 3.80 18.24 -7.24
C LYS A 226 3.59 16.75 -6.98
N GLY A 227 3.37 16.34 -5.73
CA GLY A 227 3.13 14.93 -5.37
C GLY A 227 4.39 14.09 -5.11
N ASN A 228 5.60 14.61 -5.39
CA ASN A 228 6.86 13.87 -5.25
C ASN A 228 7.01 13.25 -3.85
N THR A 229 6.84 14.06 -2.79
CA THR A 229 6.94 13.60 -1.41
C THR A 229 5.91 12.51 -1.09
N ALA A 230 4.70 12.60 -1.64
CA ALA A 230 3.66 11.60 -1.44
C ALA A 230 3.98 10.29 -2.17
N LEU A 231 4.47 10.35 -3.42
CA LEU A 231 4.89 9.18 -4.17
C LEU A 231 6.08 8.47 -3.51
N ILE A 232 7.10 9.23 -3.07
CA ILE A 232 8.25 8.69 -2.33
C ILE A 232 7.79 8.05 -1.01
N TYR A 233 6.90 8.73 -0.28
CA TYR A 233 6.34 8.19 0.97
C TYR A 233 5.66 6.84 0.70
N LEU A 234 4.77 6.73 -0.28
CA LEU A 234 4.05 5.50 -0.57
C LEU A 234 4.94 4.39 -1.15
N GLY A 235 5.90 4.74 -2.01
CA GLY A 235 6.81 3.76 -2.63
C GLY A 235 7.67 3.02 -1.63
N ARG A 236 7.93 3.62 -0.45
CA ARG A 236 8.63 2.97 0.66
C ARG A 236 7.84 1.83 1.30
N TYR A 237 6.51 1.77 1.14
CA TYR A 237 5.66 0.75 1.77
C TYR A 237 5.12 -0.32 0.81
N LEU A 238 5.31 -0.13 -0.51
CA LEU A 238 4.80 -1.06 -1.52
C LEU A 238 5.58 -2.37 -1.55
N TYR A 239 6.90 -2.27 -1.69
CA TYR A 239 7.78 -3.43 -1.80
C TYR A 239 8.50 -3.76 -0.50
N ARG A 240 8.48 -2.83 0.47
CA ARG A 240 9.01 -3.04 1.82
C ARG A 240 7.87 -2.93 2.82
N GLY A 241 7.53 -4.03 3.46
CA GLY A 241 6.64 -4.06 4.61
C GLY A 241 7.37 -3.44 5.79
N VAL A 242 6.69 -2.54 6.49
CA VAL A 242 7.08 -2.05 7.81
C VAL A 242 6.21 -2.73 8.85
#